data_AF-A0A358HT92-F1
#
_entry.id   AF-A0A358HT92-F1
#
_cell.length_a   1.000
_cell.length_b   1.000
_cell.length_c   1.000
_cell.angle_alpha   90.00
_cell.angle_beta   90.00
_cell.angle_gamma   90.00
#
_symmetry.space_group_name_H-M   'P 1'
#
loop_
_entity.id
_entity.type
_entity.pdbx_description
1 polymer ?
#
loop_
_entity_poly.entity_id
_entity_poly.type
_entity_poly.pdbx_seq_one_letter_code
_entity_poly.pdbx_strand_id
1 'polypeptide(L)'
;NIVLIIVLMPQFGHLGIAAATSTSVWVNAFLLGYLLRKRGDLTFDARLLKRVPRILITSALMGTALWFAIDMFWQNDASSITRILIMAACVCGGIAVYALSAQLLGATSFSELKATLKRGKPASQE
;
A
#
# COMPACT_ATOMS: atom_id res chain seq x y z
N ASN A 1 -13.16 -4.00 15.70
CA ASN A 1 -13.35 -5.14 14.76
C ASN A 1 -14.65 -5.91 15.03
N ILE A 2 -14.82 -6.61 16.16
CA ILE A 2 -16.01 -7.45 16.45
C ILE A 2 -17.34 -6.71 16.30
N VAL A 3 -17.49 -5.53 16.93
CA VAL A 3 -18.70 -4.70 16.81
C VAL A 3 -19.00 -4.36 15.35
N LEU A 4 -17.97 -4.05 14.56
CA LEU A 4 -18.09 -3.71 13.14
C LEU A 4 -18.50 -4.93 12.31
N ILE A 5 -18.01 -6.13 12.62
CA ILE A 5 -18.44 -7.37 11.95
C ILE A 5 -19.93 -7.58 12.15
N ILE A 6 -20.43 -7.46 13.39
CA ILE A 6 -21.85 -7.66 13.73
C ILE A 6 -22.74 -6.67 12.98
N VAL A 7 -22.31 -5.43 12.83
CA VAL A 7 -23.06 -4.38 12.11
C VAL A 7 -23.00 -4.56 10.58
N LEU A 8 -21.86 -4.96 10.02
CA LEU A 8 -21.65 -5.04 8.56
C LEU A 8 -22.08 -6.38 7.95
N MET A 9 -22.04 -7.49 8.69
CA MET A 9 -22.40 -8.81 8.16
C MET A 9 -23.81 -8.88 7.56
N PRO A 10 -24.86 -8.31 8.18
CA PRO A 10 -26.22 -8.38 7.65
C PRO A 10 -26.37 -7.73 6.26
N GLN A 11 -25.55 -6.72 5.95
CA GLN A 11 -25.63 -5.96 4.70
C GLN A 11 -24.66 -6.47 3.63
N PHE A 12 -23.46 -6.94 4.03
CA PHE A 12 -22.36 -7.27 3.11
C PHE A 12 -21.94 -8.75 3.11
N GLY A 13 -22.57 -9.60 3.92
CA GLY A 13 -22.18 -11.00 4.07
C GLY A 13 -20.72 -11.16 4.49
N HIS A 14 -19.99 -12.08 3.85
CA HIS A 14 -18.57 -12.35 4.13
C HIS A 14 -17.65 -11.14 3.88
N LEU A 15 -18.00 -10.25 2.94
CA LEU A 15 -17.25 -9.01 2.67
C LEU A 15 -17.27 -8.07 3.89
N GLY A 16 -18.30 -8.18 4.73
CA GLY A 16 -18.40 -7.44 5.99
C GLY A 16 -17.23 -7.72 6.94
N ILE A 17 -16.67 -8.93 6.92
CA ILE A 17 -15.52 -9.31 7.76
C ILE A 17 -14.24 -8.60 7.28
N ALA A 18 -14.01 -8.59 5.96
CA ALA A 18 -12.85 -7.93 5.36
C ALA A 18 -12.90 -6.41 5.60
N ALA A 19 -14.07 -5.80 5.37
CA ALA A 19 -14.31 -4.38 5.63
C ALA A 19 -14.10 -4.06 7.12
N ALA A 20 -14.68 -4.85 8.02
CA ALA A 20 -14.53 -4.65 9.46
C ALA A 20 -13.07 -4.74 9.93
N THR A 21 -12.27 -5.60 9.33
CA THR A 21 -10.85 -5.77 9.64
C THR A 21 -10.04 -4.58 9.14
N SER A 22 -10.22 -4.20 7.88
CA SER A 22 -9.57 -3.02 7.29
C SER A 22 -9.88 -1.75 8.08
N THR A 23 -11.16 -1.49 8.38
CA THR A 23 -11.56 -0.30 9.16
C THR A 23 -10.99 -0.34 10.58
N SER A 24 -10.98 -1.50 11.24
CA SER A 24 -10.41 -1.60 12.58
C SER A 24 -8.90 -1.33 12.60
N VAL A 25 -8.16 -1.75 11.57
CA VAL A 25 -6.73 -1.46 11.42
C VAL A 25 -6.50 0.04 11.23
N TRP A 26 -7.29 0.70 10.37
CA TRP A 26 -7.19 2.14 10.17
C TRP A 26 -7.54 2.94 11.41
N VAL A 27 -8.60 2.57 12.13
CA VAL A 27 -8.95 3.20 13.42
C VAL A 27 -7.81 3.04 14.42
N ASN A 28 -7.24 1.84 14.53
CA ASN A 28 -6.12 1.59 15.44
C ASN A 28 -4.88 2.43 15.08
N ALA A 29 -4.49 2.45 13.81
CA ALA A 29 -3.38 3.25 13.32
C ALA A 29 -3.59 4.76 13.57
N PHE A 30 -4.81 5.25 13.36
CA PHE A 30 -5.18 6.64 13.63
C PHE A 30 -5.11 6.97 15.11
N LEU A 31 -5.66 6.11 15.98
CA LEU A 31 -5.66 6.32 17.43
C LEU A 31 -4.24 6.35 17.98
N LEU A 32 -3.39 5.44 17.52
CA LEU A 32 -1.97 5.40 17.85
C LEU A 32 -1.27 6.70 17.40
N GLY A 33 -1.44 7.08 16.13
CA GLY A 33 -0.86 8.31 15.59
C GLY A 33 -1.32 9.57 16.34
N TYR A 34 -2.59 9.63 16.71
CA TYR A 34 -3.16 10.72 17.50
C TYR A 34 -2.57 10.78 18.92
N LEU A 35 -2.51 9.64 19.61
CA LEU A 35 -1.95 9.55 20.97
C LEU A 35 -0.47 9.94 21.00
N LEU A 36 0.32 9.44 20.05
CA LEU A 36 1.73 9.80 19.92
C LEU A 36 1.91 11.30 19.61
N ARG A 37 1.06 11.87 18.74
CA ARG A 37 1.07 13.32 18.48
C ARG A 37 0.72 14.12 19.73
N LYS A 38 -0.29 13.68 20.49
CA LYS A 38 -0.71 14.35 21.73
C LYS A 38 0.37 14.30 22.81
N ARG A 39 1.15 13.23 22.87
CA ARG A 39 2.29 13.06 23.81
C ARG A 39 3.53 13.84 23.40
N GLY A 40 3.61 14.33 22.17
CA GLY A 40 4.78 15.04 21.63
C GLY A 40 5.85 14.10 21.05
N ASP A 41 5.65 12.79 21.12
CA ASP A 41 6.61 11.78 20.64
C ASP A 41 6.60 11.62 19.10
N LEU A 42 5.59 12.16 18.41
CA LEU A 42 5.48 12.11 16.95
C LEU A 42 5.51 13.51 16.36
N THR A 43 6.66 13.86 15.79
CA THR A 43 6.83 15.04 14.96
C THR A 43 6.61 14.65 13.50
N PHE A 44 5.59 15.26 12.89
CA PHE A 44 5.39 15.13 11.46
C PHE A 44 6.47 15.93 10.73
N ASP A 45 7.56 15.26 10.36
CA ASP A 45 8.63 15.88 9.58
C ASP A 45 8.05 16.45 8.27
N ALA A 46 8.49 17.66 7.89
CA ALA A 46 8.15 18.29 6.61
C ALA A 46 8.48 17.38 5.42
N ARG A 47 9.46 16.48 5.56
CA ARG A 47 9.74 15.42 4.59
C ARG A 47 8.57 14.45 4.41
N LEU A 48 7.93 14.04 5.51
CA LEU A 48 6.80 13.12 5.48
C LEU A 48 5.60 13.76 4.77
N LEU A 49 5.25 14.99 5.15
CA LEU A 49 4.14 15.72 4.53
C LEU A 49 4.35 15.96 3.03
N LYS A 50 5.59 16.20 2.59
CA LYS A 50 5.91 16.36 1.16
C LYS A 50 5.88 15.04 0.38
N ARG A 51 6.08 13.90 1.05
CA ARG A 51 6.08 12.56 0.40
C ARG A 51 4.70 11.99 0.23
N VAL A 52 3.80 12.15 1.21
CA VAL A 52 2.43 11.63 1.16
C VAL A 52 1.73 11.92 -0.18
N PRO A 53 1.64 13.16 -0.68
CA PRO A 53 0.97 13.43 -1.96
C PRO A 53 1.68 12.77 -3.14
N ARG A 54 3.02 12.67 -3.14
CA ARG A 54 3.78 12.01 -4.20
C ARG A 54 3.53 10.51 -4.24
N ILE A 55 3.43 9.87 -3.06
CA ILE A 55 3.07 8.45 -2.93
C ILE A 55 1.65 8.23 -3.48
N LEU A 56 0.70 9.10 -3.11
CA LEU A 56 -0.68 9.00 -3.62
C LEU A 56 -0.74 9.12 -5.15
N ILE A 57 0.00 10.05 -5.75
CA ILE A 57 0.06 10.19 -7.22
C ILE A 57 0.70 8.94 -7.86
N THR A 58 1.78 8.43 -7.26
CA THR A 58 2.45 7.21 -7.75
C THR A 58 1.51 6.00 -7.70
N SER A 59 0.78 5.83 -6.59
CA SER A 59 -0.21 4.76 -6.43
C SER A 59 -1.38 4.91 -7.41
N ALA A 60 -1.83 6.13 -7.67
CA ALA A 60 -2.88 6.39 -8.66
C ALA A 60 -2.42 6.06 -10.08
N LEU A 61 -1.20 6.47 -10.47
CA LEU A 61 -0.61 6.14 -11.78
C LEU A 61 -0.50 4.62 -11.98
N MET A 62 -0.01 3.90 -10.97
CA MET A 62 0.06 2.44 -10.99
C MET A 62 -1.34 1.82 -11.14
N GLY A 63 -2.32 2.28 -10.35
CA GLY A 63 -3.69 1.78 -10.40
C GLY A 63 -4.33 1.99 -11.78
N THR A 64 -4.16 3.17 -12.36
CA THR A 64 -4.64 3.49 -13.72
C THR A 64 -3.97 2.62 -14.77
N ALA A 65 -2.64 2.46 -14.72
CA ALA A 65 -1.91 1.61 -15.66
C ALA A 65 -2.37 0.15 -15.58
N LEU A 66 -2.59 -0.37 -14.37
CA LEU A 66 -3.04 -1.73 -14.16
C LEU A 66 -4.50 -1.93 -14.60
N TRP A 67 -5.35 -0.91 -14.43
CA TRP A 67 -6.74 -0.95 -14.91
C TRP A 67 -6.80 -1.11 -16.43
N PHE A 68 -6.03 -0.32 -17.18
CA PHE A 68 -5.92 -0.48 -18.63
C PHE A 68 -5.26 -1.79 -19.05
N ALA A 69 -4.25 -2.27 -18.30
CA ALA A 69 -3.61 -3.54 -18.58
C ALA A 69 -4.60 -4.71 -18.44
N ILE A 70 -5.43 -4.72 -17.39
CA ILE A 70 -6.47 -5.73 -17.22
C ILE A 70 -7.49 -5.61 -18.34
N ASP A 71 -8.00 -4.42 -18.64
CA ASP A 71 -9.00 -4.23 -19.71
C ASP A 71 -8.51 -4.74 -21.07
N MET A 72 -7.24 -4.51 -21.41
CA MET A 72 -6.66 -4.90 -22.69
C MET A 72 -6.26 -6.37 -22.78
N PHE A 73 -5.69 -6.94 -21.71
CA PHE A 73 -5.09 -8.29 -21.75
C PHE A 73 -5.96 -9.36 -21.11
N TRP A 74 -7.03 -8.99 -20.41
CA TRP A 74 -7.92 -9.96 -19.78
C TRP A 74 -8.73 -10.72 -20.81
N GLN A 75 -8.55 -12.04 -20.81
CA GLN A 75 -9.26 -12.95 -21.70
C GLN A 75 -10.15 -13.85 -20.86
N ASN A 76 -11.47 -13.69 -21.02
CA ASN A 76 -12.46 -14.45 -20.24
C ASN A 76 -12.39 -15.95 -20.55
N ASP A 77 -12.07 -16.35 -21.78
CA ASP A 77 -12.02 -17.77 -22.18
C ASP A 77 -10.66 -18.43 -22.00
N ALA A 78 -9.70 -17.74 -21.36
CA ALA A 78 -8.35 -18.27 -21.17
C ALA A 78 -8.27 -19.43 -20.17
N SER A 79 -7.41 -20.41 -20.47
CA SER A 79 -7.03 -21.50 -19.55
C SER A 79 -6.49 -20.97 -18.21
N SER A 80 -6.66 -21.75 -17.14
CA SER A 80 -6.20 -21.41 -15.78
C SER A 80 -4.72 -21.03 -15.73
N ILE A 81 -3.86 -21.71 -16.50
CA ILE A 81 -2.42 -21.39 -16.55
C ILE A 81 -2.20 -20.00 -17.16
N THR A 82 -2.89 -19.70 -18.26
CA THR A 82 -2.80 -18.39 -18.92
C THR A 82 -3.28 -17.27 -18.01
N ARG A 83 -4.37 -17.48 -17.25
CA ARG A 83 -4.85 -16.51 -16.25
C ARG A 83 -3.82 -16.25 -15.16
N ILE A 84 -3.16 -17.29 -14.64
CA ILE A 84 -2.08 -17.14 -13.65
C ILE A 84 -0.93 -16.33 -14.24
N LEU A 85 -0.53 -16.60 -15.49
CA LEU A 85 0.54 -15.85 -16.16
C LEU A 85 0.17 -14.38 -16.38
N ILE A 86 -1.08 -14.08 -16.80
CA ILE A 86 -1.57 -12.70 -16.95
C ILE A 86 -1.55 -11.98 -15.60
N MET A 87 -1.99 -12.64 -14.53
CA MET A 87 -1.98 -12.09 -13.17
C MET A 87 -0.55 -11.84 -12.67
N ALA A 88 0.36 -12.79 -12.88
CA ALA A 88 1.77 -12.64 -12.53
C ALA A 88 2.42 -11.48 -13.31
N ALA A 89 2.13 -11.36 -14.61
CA ALA A 89 2.59 -10.25 -15.43
C ALA A 89 2.01 -8.91 -14.95
N CYS A 90 0.74 -8.86 -14.57
CA CYS A 90 0.11 -7.68 -13.98
C CYS A 90 0.79 -7.27 -12.66
N VAL A 91 1.09 -8.22 -11.78
CA VAL A 91 1.81 -7.95 -10.52
C VAL A 91 3.22 -7.39 -10.81
N CYS A 92 3.99 -8.06 -11.66
CA CYS A 92 5.33 -7.61 -12.03
C CYS A 92 5.32 -6.24 -12.72
N GLY A 93 4.35 -6.02 -13.62
CA GLY A 93 4.15 -4.75 -14.31
C GLY A 93 3.76 -3.62 -13.34
N GLY A 94 2.85 -3.88 -12.41
CA GLY A 94 2.46 -2.94 -11.36
C GLY A 94 3.65 -2.54 -10.48
N ILE A 95 4.48 -3.50 -10.08
CA ILE A 95 5.72 -3.24 -9.33
C ILE A 95 6.66 -2.33 -10.15
N ALA A 96 6.86 -2.62 -11.43
CA ALA A 96 7.71 -1.83 -12.30
C ALA A 96 7.18 -0.39 -12.47
N VAL A 97 5.89 -0.21 -12.74
CA VAL A 97 5.25 1.11 -12.89
C VAL A 97 5.37 1.91 -11.61
N TYR A 98 5.10 1.30 -10.45
CA TYR A 98 5.23 1.95 -9.16
C TYR A 98 6.68 2.36 -8.88
N ALA A 99 7.64 1.47 -9.08
CA ALA A 99 9.06 1.74 -8.84
C ALA A 99 9.58 2.90 -9.72
N LEU A 100 9.26 2.87 -11.01
CA LEU A 100 9.63 3.92 -11.95
C LEU A 100 8.97 5.26 -11.60
N SER A 101 7.66 5.25 -11.36
CA SER A 101 6.91 6.46 -11.01
C SER A 101 7.38 7.05 -9.67
N ALA A 102 7.66 6.21 -8.68
CA ALA A 102 8.14 6.63 -7.37
C ALA A 102 9.52 7.28 -7.45
N GLN A 103 10.38 6.77 -8.33
CA GLN A 103 11.72 7.32 -8.58
C GLN A 103 11.65 8.64 -9.35
N LEU A 104 10.80 8.73 -10.39
CA LEU A 104 10.61 9.94 -11.19
C LEU A 104 9.98 11.09 -10.39
N LEU A 105 8.97 10.81 -9.57
CA LEU A 105 8.30 11.81 -8.73
C LEU A 105 9.11 12.14 -7.46
N GLY A 106 10.19 11.41 -7.20
CA GLY A 106 10.99 11.55 -5.97
C GLY A 106 10.18 11.27 -4.71
N ALA A 107 9.26 10.29 -4.78
CA ALA A 107 8.55 9.76 -3.61
C ALA A 107 9.49 8.90 -2.76
N THR A 108 10.40 8.16 -3.42
CA THR A 108 11.47 7.37 -2.81
C THR A 108 12.77 7.59 -3.59
N SER A 109 13.85 7.92 -2.90
CA SER A 109 15.18 7.92 -3.51
C SER A 109 15.80 6.53 -3.38
N PHE A 110 16.31 5.98 -4.48
CA PHE A 110 17.10 4.73 -4.46
C PHE A 110 18.27 4.81 -3.45
N SER A 111 18.83 6.00 -3.24
CA SER A 111 19.88 6.26 -2.25
C SER A 111 19.37 6.12 -0.82
N GLU A 112 18.12 6.48 -0.52
CA GLU A 112 17.53 6.32 0.82
C GLU A 112 17.14 4.87 1.12
N LEU A 113 16.64 4.15 0.10
CA LEU A 113 16.38 2.72 0.23
C LEU A 113 17.70 1.97 0.48
N LYS A 114 18.76 2.31 -0.28
CA LYS A 114 20.11 1.76 -0.08
C LYS A 114 20.71 2.14 1.27
N ALA A 115 20.49 3.37 1.75
CA ALA A 115 20.95 3.80 3.07
C ALA A 115 20.25 3.05 4.21
N THR A 116 18.94 2.81 4.08
CA THR A 116 18.16 2.04 5.06
C THR A 116 18.57 0.57 5.07
N LEU A 117 18.79 -0.04 3.91
CA LEU A 117 19.29 -1.42 3.79
C LEU A 117 20.73 -1.57 4.31
N LYS A 118 21.59 -0.58 4.07
CA LYS A 118 22.98 -0.56 4.59
C LYS A 118 23.03 -0.39 6.11
N ARG A 119 22.00 0.20 6.71
CA ARG A 119 21.88 0.41 8.17
C ARG A 119 21.38 -0.84 8.92
N GLY A 120 21.27 -1.99 8.25
CA GLY A 120 20.97 -3.30 8.86
C GLY A 120 22.12 -3.96 9.63
N LYS A 121 23.20 -3.24 9.98
CA LYS A 121 24.19 -3.75 10.94
C LYS A 121 23.80 -3.25 12.33
N PRO A 122 23.22 -4.10 13.21
CA PRO A 122 22.87 -3.68 14.55
C PRO A 122 24.14 -3.24 15.27
N ALA A 123 24.12 -2.04 15.85
CA ALA A 123 25.11 -1.68 16.85
C ALA A 123 24.87 -2.62 18.03
N SER A 124 25.81 -3.54 18.24
CA SER A 124 25.99 -4.25 19.50
C SER A 124 26.00 -3.19 20.61
N GLN A 125 25.00 -3.22 21.49
CA GLN A 125 25.10 -2.51 22.76
C GLN A 125 25.65 -3.51 23.76
N GLU A 126 26.91 -3.27 24.15
CA GLU A 126 27.57 -3.85 25.33
C GLU A 126 26.94 -3.30 26.62
#